data_AF-A0A0Q9TNE8-F1
#
_entry.id   AF-A0A0Q9TNE8-F1
#
_cell.length_a   1.000
_cell.length_b   1.000
_cell.length_c   1.000
_cell.angle_alpha   90.00
_cell.angle_beta   90.00
_cell.angle_gamma   90.00
#
_symmetry.space_group_name_H-M   'P 1'
#
loop_
_entity.id
_entity.type
_entity.pdbx_description
1 polymer ?
#
loop_
_entity_poly.entity_id
_entity_poly.type
_entity_poly.pdbx_seq_one_letter_code
_entity_poly.pdbx_strand_id
1 'polypeptide(L)'
;METDAQRIRELADGLASGLAGATDDEVAAALAESVTSLRRLADVVERRSDALAATGRLAPVEVVVPVLGVDGCSAGWVGALLEPGAPRPRIVVAPTIADLVAMVRESTGIRVVAIDIPIGLPDNTIRQADVLARQALPGKASSIFSTLTRSAYAAATRLEADSVNRGLVGQGVGAQAFALRDKIVEVDAWLRTRPTVTVLEVHPEVSFAAMTGAPMTASKKTDEGRDQRLAALAAAGIPRPSVLQGQGYAVDDVLDACAVAWSAARHASGLARPLPDPPEVFSDGIPAAIWA
;
A
#
# COMPACT_ATOMS: atom_id res chain seq x y z
N MET A 1 5.39 5.50 16.40
CA MET A 1 5.70 4.12 15.97
C MET A 1 7.10 3.77 16.39
N GLU A 2 7.26 2.62 17.03
CA GLU A 2 8.55 2.08 17.43
C GLU A 2 9.38 1.66 16.20
N THR A 3 10.65 2.05 16.14
CA THR A 3 11.55 1.72 15.02
C THR A 3 12.18 0.33 15.20
N ASP A 4 12.70 -0.30 14.14
CA ASP A 4 13.42 -1.58 14.28
C ASP A 4 14.65 -1.45 15.20
N ALA A 5 15.31 -0.28 15.18
CA ALA A 5 16.37 0.03 16.14
C ALA A 5 15.84 0.05 17.59
N GLN A 6 14.64 0.59 17.81
CA GLN A 6 14.02 0.64 19.12
C GLN A 6 13.60 -0.76 19.61
N ARG A 7 13.05 -1.61 18.75
CA ARG A 7 12.75 -3.02 19.09
C ARG A 7 13.99 -3.81 19.47
N ILE A 8 15.11 -3.58 18.78
CA ILE A 8 16.40 -4.23 19.09
C ILE A 8 16.92 -3.74 20.44
N ARG A 9 16.74 -2.46 20.78
CA ARG A 9 17.09 -1.92 22.11
C ARG A 9 16.21 -2.52 23.20
N GLU A 10 14.91 -2.64 22.97
CA GLU A 10 13.99 -3.27 23.93
C GLU A 10 14.33 -4.75 24.17
N LEU A 11 14.72 -5.48 23.12
CA LEU A 11 15.28 -6.84 23.24
C LEU A 11 16.56 -6.88 24.08
N ALA A 12 17.49 -5.94 23.85
CA ALA A 12 18.74 -5.85 24.60
C ALA A 12 18.50 -5.54 26.09
N ASP A 13 17.55 -4.65 26.40
CA ASP A 13 17.21 -4.27 27.76
C ASP A 13 16.40 -5.37 28.47
N GLY A 14 15.56 -6.11 27.74
CA GLY A 14 14.89 -7.32 28.22
C GLY A 14 15.88 -8.43 28.60
N LEU A 15 16.91 -8.66 27.77
CA LEU A 15 17.98 -9.63 28.07
C LEU A 15 18.82 -9.21 29.28
N ALA A 16 19.15 -7.92 29.39
CA ALA A 16 19.92 -7.39 30.51
C ALA A 16 19.16 -7.48 31.84
N SER A 17 17.84 -7.27 31.82
CA SER A 17 16.99 -7.28 33.02
C SER A 17 16.56 -8.68 33.45
N GLY A 18 16.29 -9.58 32.50
CA GLY A 18 15.81 -10.94 32.78
C GLY A 18 16.83 -11.87 33.46
N LEU A 19 18.11 -11.52 33.43
CA LEU A 19 19.22 -12.34 33.95
C LEU A 19 20.14 -11.59 34.93
N ALA A 20 19.67 -10.46 35.47
CA ALA A 20 20.41 -9.65 36.46
C ALA A 20 20.76 -10.40 37.78
N GLY A 21 20.38 -11.67 37.92
CA GLY A 21 20.72 -12.56 39.03
C GLY A 21 21.47 -13.83 38.63
N ALA A 22 22.03 -13.93 37.42
CA ALA A 22 22.87 -15.07 37.04
C ALA A 22 24.13 -15.13 37.93
N THR A 23 24.29 -16.21 38.69
CA THR A 23 25.42 -16.41 39.63
C THR A 23 26.67 -17.02 38.98
N ASP A 24 26.59 -17.34 37.69
CA ASP A 24 27.67 -17.96 36.91
C ASP A 24 28.38 -16.89 36.08
N ASP A 25 29.66 -16.67 36.39
CA ASP A 25 30.49 -15.63 35.76
C ASP A 25 30.64 -15.83 34.23
N GLU A 26 30.59 -17.07 33.75
CA GLU A 26 30.69 -17.37 32.31
C GLU A 26 29.40 -16.96 31.58
N VAL A 27 28.25 -17.22 32.19
CA VAL A 27 26.93 -16.82 31.67
C VAL A 27 26.78 -15.30 31.71
N ALA A 28 27.24 -14.65 32.78
CA ALA A 28 27.21 -13.20 32.92
C ALA A 28 28.07 -12.50 31.85
N ALA A 29 29.26 -13.03 31.56
CA ALA A 29 30.15 -12.51 30.51
C ALA A 29 29.53 -12.66 29.11
N ALA A 30 29.03 -13.86 28.76
CA ALA A 30 28.39 -14.11 27.46
C ALA A 30 27.13 -13.25 27.24
N LEU A 31 26.37 -13.00 28.30
CA LEU A 31 25.21 -12.10 28.26
C LEU A 31 25.63 -10.66 27.99
N ALA A 32 26.66 -10.17 28.69
CA ALA A 32 27.16 -8.80 28.51
C ALA A 32 27.66 -8.56 27.08
N GLU A 33 28.36 -9.52 26.48
CA GLU A 33 28.79 -9.45 25.09
C GLU A 33 27.61 -9.44 24.10
N SER A 34 26.58 -10.24 24.37
CA SER A 34 25.38 -10.33 23.54
C SER A 34 24.55 -9.03 23.58
N VAL A 35 24.34 -8.47 24.77
CA VAL A 35 23.66 -7.17 24.95
C VAL A 35 24.45 -6.05 24.26
N THR A 36 25.77 -6.05 24.39
CA THR A 36 26.64 -5.07 23.72
C THR A 36 26.53 -5.19 22.20
N SER A 37 26.49 -6.42 21.68
CA SER A 37 26.35 -6.69 20.25
C SER A 37 24.97 -6.25 19.71
N LEU A 38 23.89 -6.49 20.47
CA LEU A 38 22.54 -6.04 20.10
C LEU A 38 22.42 -4.51 20.10
N ARG A 39 23.00 -3.84 21.09
CA ARG A 39 23.04 -2.36 21.12
C ARG A 39 23.82 -1.81 19.94
N ARG A 40 24.98 -2.38 19.64
CA ARG A 40 25.77 -2.02 18.45
C ARG A 40 25.00 -2.25 17.15
N LEU A 41 24.22 -3.33 17.07
CA LEU A 41 23.36 -3.61 15.92
C LEU A 41 22.27 -2.53 15.79
N ALA A 42 21.62 -2.14 16.90
CA ALA A 42 20.64 -1.05 16.90
C ALA A 42 21.26 0.25 16.36
N ASP A 43 22.47 0.62 16.80
CA ASP A 43 23.19 1.82 16.33
C ASP A 43 23.56 1.75 14.84
N VAL A 44 23.84 0.55 14.31
CA VAL A 44 24.11 0.34 12.89
C VAL A 44 22.83 0.46 12.07
N VAL A 45 21.72 -0.12 12.56
CA VAL A 45 20.41 -0.05 11.92
C VAL A 45 19.87 1.38 11.91
N GLU A 46 20.01 2.11 13.01
CA GLU A 46 19.64 3.52 13.10
C GLU A 46 20.48 4.38 12.16
N ARG A 47 21.81 4.29 12.20
CA ARG A 47 22.67 5.04 11.26
C ARG A 47 22.41 4.71 9.81
N ARG A 48 22.07 3.45 9.48
CA ARG A 48 21.67 3.07 8.12
C ARG A 48 20.32 3.70 7.75
N SER A 49 19.37 3.72 8.68
CA SER A 49 18.07 4.36 8.48
C SER A 49 18.21 5.88 8.30
N ASP A 50 19.05 6.53 9.11
CA ASP A 50 19.37 7.95 9.03
C ASP A 50 20.15 8.28 7.76
N ALA A 51 21.08 7.42 7.33
CA ALA A 51 21.79 7.60 6.06
C ALA A 51 20.85 7.43 4.85
N LEU A 52 19.92 6.47 4.91
CA LEU A 52 18.87 6.31 3.90
C LEU A 52 17.94 7.53 3.89
N ALA A 53 17.56 8.06 5.05
CA ALA A 53 16.78 9.29 5.16
C ALA A 53 17.56 10.52 4.65
N ALA A 54 18.86 10.63 4.94
CA ALA A 54 19.72 11.74 4.55
C ALA A 54 20.06 11.76 3.05
N THR A 55 20.01 10.62 2.37
CA THR A 55 20.25 10.56 0.92
C THR A 55 19.02 10.89 0.07
N GLY A 56 17.85 11.06 0.68
CA GLY A 56 16.60 11.35 -0.02
C GLY A 56 16.16 10.27 -1.01
N ARG A 57 16.84 9.11 -1.04
CA ARG A 57 16.48 7.94 -1.85
C ARG A 57 15.99 6.85 -0.93
N LEU A 58 14.74 6.45 -1.09
CA LEU A 58 14.25 5.25 -0.43
C LEU A 58 15.09 4.05 -0.90
N ALA A 59 15.47 3.18 0.03
CA ALA A 59 16.16 1.93 -0.31
C ALA A 59 15.31 1.14 -1.32
N PRO A 60 15.92 0.46 -2.30
CA PRO A 60 15.20 -0.45 -3.19
C PRO A 60 14.38 -1.44 -2.38
N VAL A 61 13.15 -1.73 -2.83
CA VAL A 61 12.25 -2.64 -2.13
C VAL A 61 12.76 -4.07 -2.24
N GLU A 62 12.84 -4.76 -1.11
CA GLU A 62 13.11 -6.18 -1.05
C GLU A 62 11.78 -6.94 -0.94
N VAL A 63 11.56 -7.89 -1.84
CA VAL A 63 10.35 -8.72 -1.86
C VAL A 63 10.62 -9.97 -1.02
N VAL A 64 10.17 -9.94 0.24
CA VAL A 64 10.39 -11.02 1.20
C VAL A 64 9.34 -12.14 1.13
N VAL A 65 8.14 -11.81 0.64
CA VAL A 65 7.04 -12.74 0.39
C VAL A 65 6.31 -12.33 -0.90
N PRO A 66 5.59 -13.24 -1.57
CA PRO A 66 4.79 -12.86 -2.73
C PRO A 66 3.70 -11.85 -2.36
N VAL A 67 3.62 -10.77 -3.12
CA VAL A 67 2.61 -9.71 -2.97
C VAL A 67 2.03 -9.32 -4.32
N LEU A 68 0.77 -8.88 -4.32
CA LEU A 68 0.06 -8.49 -5.53
C LEU A 68 -0.36 -7.03 -5.41
N GLY A 69 0.02 -6.20 -6.37
CA GLY A 69 -0.58 -4.88 -6.56
C GLY A 69 -1.61 -4.92 -7.68
N VAL A 70 -2.75 -4.27 -7.50
CA VAL A 70 -3.91 -4.39 -8.40
C VAL A 70 -4.44 -3.01 -8.77
N ASP A 71 -4.76 -2.83 -10.05
CA ASP A 71 -5.46 -1.67 -10.58
C ASP A 71 -6.63 -2.08 -11.50
N GLY A 72 -7.62 -1.21 -11.63
CA GLY A 72 -8.78 -1.41 -12.49
C GLY A 72 -8.46 -1.13 -13.96
N CYS A 73 -8.79 -2.07 -14.84
CA CYS A 73 -8.64 -1.92 -16.28
C CYS A 73 -9.95 -2.28 -17.02
N SER A 74 -9.96 -2.16 -18.35
CA SER A 74 -11.16 -2.46 -19.15
C SER A 74 -11.48 -3.95 -19.22
N ALA A 75 -10.51 -4.85 -18.95
CA ALA A 75 -10.73 -6.28 -18.81
C ALA A 75 -11.23 -6.71 -17.42
N GLY A 76 -11.39 -5.77 -16.48
CA GLY A 76 -11.61 -6.08 -15.07
C GLY A 76 -10.45 -5.54 -14.25
N TRP A 77 -9.54 -6.41 -13.83
CA TRP A 77 -8.43 -6.05 -12.95
C TRP A 77 -7.11 -6.52 -13.54
N VAL A 78 -6.10 -5.65 -13.53
CA VAL A 78 -4.71 -5.99 -13.82
C VAL A 78 -3.93 -6.06 -12.52
N GLY A 79 -3.12 -7.11 -12.37
CA GLY A 79 -2.27 -7.33 -11.22
C GLY A 79 -0.80 -7.38 -11.59
N ALA A 80 0.04 -6.71 -10.81
CA ALA A 80 1.49 -6.87 -10.81
C ALA A 80 1.90 -7.73 -9.61
N LEU A 81 2.24 -8.99 -9.88
CA LEU A 81 2.73 -9.92 -8.88
C LEU A 81 4.24 -9.78 -8.72
N LEU A 82 4.67 -9.52 -7.48
CA LEU A 82 6.07 -9.54 -7.08
C LEU A 82 6.34 -10.82 -6.30
N GLU A 83 7.38 -11.55 -6.69
CA GLU A 83 7.80 -12.79 -6.04
C GLU A 83 9.26 -12.67 -5.59
N PRO A 84 9.63 -13.25 -4.43
CA PRO A 84 11.02 -13.27 -3.99
C PRO A 84 11.95 -13.87 -5.05
N GLY A 85 13.01 -13.14 -5.40
CA GLY A 85 14.01 -13.57 -6.39
C GLY A 85 13.54 -13.54 -7.85
N ALA A 86 12.28 -13.18 -8.14
CA ALA A 86 11.83 -13.03 -9.52
C ALA A 86 12.49 -11.80 -10.18
N PRO A 87 12.93 -11.91 -11.44
CA PRO A 87 13.71 -10.85 -12.09
C PRO A 87 12.89 -9.62 -12.48
N ARG A 88 11.56 -9.70 -12.46
CA ARG A 88 10.62 -8.63 -12.81
C ARG A 88 9.20 -8.97 -12.35
N PRO A 89 8.29 -8.00 -12.27
CA PRO A 89 6.87 -8.25 -11.98
C PRO A 89 6.21 -9.15 -13.04
N ARG A 90 5.37 -10.08 -12.59
CA ARG A 90 4.50 -10.89 -13.45
C ARG A 90 3.13 -10.21 -13.57
N ILE A 91 2.70 -9.93 -14.79
CA ILE A 91 1.40 -9.31 -15.04
C ILE A 91 0.33 -10.38 -15.21
N VAL A 92 -0.76 -10.24 -14.46
CA VAL A 92 -1.94 -11.12 -14.47
C VAL A 92 -3.20 -10.28 -14.67
N VAL A 93 -4.25 -10.86 -15.25
CA VAL A 93 -5.51 -10.16 -15.53
C VAL A 93 -6.68 -11.10 -15.28
N ALA A 94 -7.74 -10.58 -14.67
CA ALA A 94 -8.98 -11.32 -14.47
C ALA A 94 -10.19 -10.36 -14.45
N PRO A 95 -11.39 -10.86 -14.78
CA PRO A 95 -12.60 -10.03 -14.83
C PRO A 95 -13.04 -9.53 -13.45
N THR A 96 -12.76 -10.29 -12.38
CA THR A 96 -13.11 -9.92 -11.00
C THR A 96 -11.90 -9.98 -10.06
N ILE A 97 -11.95 -9.23 -8.96
CA ILE A 97 -10.90 -9.24 -7.94
C ILE A 97 -10.76 -10.63 -7.29
N ALA A 98 -11.88 -11.32 -7.10
CA ALA A 98 -11.90 -12.66 -6.53
C ALA A 98 -11.18 -13.66 -7.44
N ASP A 99 -11.46 -13.61 -8.75
CA ASP A 99 -10.79 -14.47 -9.74
C ASP A 99 -9.29 -14.16 -9.84
N LEU A 100 -8.92 -12.87 -9.82
CA LEU A 100 -7.52 -12.44 -9.87
C LEU A 100 -6.73 -13.01 -8.68
N VAL A 101 -7.27 -12.85 -7.47
CA VAL A 101 -6.63 -13.34 -6.24
C VAL A 101 -6.62 -14.87 -6.20
N ALA A 102 -7.69 -15.54 -6.63
CA ALA A 102 -7.72 -17.00 -6.70
C ALA A 102 -6.64 -17.56 -7.65
N MET A 103 -6.56 -17.02 -8.87
CA MET A 103 -5.56 -17.41 -9.88
C MET A 103 -4.13 -17.29 -9.34
N VAL A 104 -3.82 -16.17 -8.67
CA VAL A 104 -2.47 -15.96 -8.11
C VAL A 104 -2.21 -16.90 -6.94
N ARG A 105 -3.20 -17.14 -6.07
CA ARG A 105 -3.06 -18.06 -4.92
C ARG A 105 -2.83 -19.51 -5.31
N GLU A 106 -3.40 -19.97 -6.42
CA GLU A 106 -3.18 -21.32 -6.92
C GLU A 106 -1.71 -21.59 -7.26
N SER A 107 -0.99 -20.55 -7.69
CA SER A 107 0.41 -20.66 -8.11
C SER A 107 1.41 -20.17 -7.07
N THR A 108 0.98 -19.40 -6.07
CA THR A 108 1.88 -18.71 -5.15
C THR A 108 1.27 -18.49 -3.76
N GLY A 109 2.12 -18.46 -2.73
CA GLY A 109 1.71 -18.14 -1.36
C GLY A 109 1.53 -16.64 -1.11
N ILE A 110 0.75 -15.92 -1.94
CA ILE A 110 0.56 -14.47 -1.74
C ILE A 110 0.01 -14.16 -0.34
N ARG A 111 0.61 -13.14 0.28
CA ARG A 111 0.26 -12.73 1.65
C ARG A 111 -0.46 -11.40 1.69
N VAL A 112 -0.08 -10.47 0.81
CA VAL A 112 -0.61 -9.11 0.77
C VAL A 112 -1.11 -8.81 -0.64
N VAL A 113 -2.33 -8.29 -0.73
CA VAL A 113 -2.94 -7.74 -1.94
C VAL A 113 -3.21 -6.26 -1.69
N ALA A 114 -2.54 -5.38 -2.42
CA ALA A 114 -2.88 -3.96 -2.42
C ALA A 114 -3.71 -3.63 -3.68
N ILE A 115 -4.71 -2.78 -3.54
CA ILE A 115 -5.66 -2.45 -4.61
C ILE A 115 -5.84 -0.93 -4.67
N ASP A 116 -5.82 -0.35 -5.88
CA ASP A 116 -6.18 1.06 -6.11
C ASP A 116 -7.70 1.24 -6.15
N ILE A 117 -8.33 1.08 -4.99
CA ILE A 117 -9.76 1.28 -4.82
C ILE A 117 -10.05 1.64 -3.36
N PRO A 118 -11.02 2.53 -3.08
CA PRO A 118 -11.46 2.80 -1.71
C PRO A 118 -11.90 1.55 -0.94
N ILE A 119 -11.37 1.37 0.28
CA ILE A 119 -11.66 0.32 1.25
C ILE A 119 -12.09 0.95 2.58
N GLY A 120 -13.18 0.44 3.16
CA GLY A 120 -13.78 1.02 4.36
C GLY A 120 -14.57 2.28 4.02
N LEU A 121 -15.83 2.09 3.63
CA LEU A 121 -16.70 3.15 3.13
C LEU A 121 -17.38 3.88 4.31
N PRO A 122 -17.32 5.22 4.38
CA PRO A 122 -17.90 5.97 5.48
C PRO A 122 -19.43 5.90 5.45
N ASP A 123 -20.05 5.98 6.63
CA ASP A 123 -21.51 5.96 6.76
C ASP A 123 -22.10 7.36 6.50
N ASN A 124 -21.52 8.38 7.13
CA ASN A 124 -22.03 9.76 7.12
C ASN A 124 -20.94 10.82 7.37
N THR A 125 -19.67 10.49 7.11
CA THR A 125 -18.54 11.40 7.26
C THR A 125 -17.71 11.51 5.98
N ILE A 126 -16.90 12.55 5.89
CA ILE A 126 -15.79 12.57 4.93
C ILE A 126 -14.72 11.62 5.45
N ARG A 127 -14.22 10.75 4.57
CA ARG A 127 -13.17 9.79 4.89
C ARG A 127 -11.82 10.50 5.07
N GLN A 128 -11.16 10.30 6.22
CA GLN A 128 -9.90 10.95 6.53
C GLN A 128 -8.74 10.45 5.67
N ALA A 129 -8.81 9.20 5.20
CA ALA A 129 -7.84 8.65 4.24
C ALA A 129 -7.71 9.55 2.99
N ASP A 130 -8.84 9.92 2.38
CA ASP A 130 -8.86 10.80 1.21
C ASP A 130 -8.30 12.19 1.52
N VAL A 131 -8.60 12.73 2.70
CA VAL A 131 -8.12 14.05 3.14
C VAL A 131 -6.61 14.06 3.28
N LEU A 132 -6.05 13.05 3.96
CA LEU A 132 -4.61 12.94 4.19
C LEU A 132 -3.85 12.61 2.90
N ALA A 133 -4.41 11.76 2.04
CA ALA A 133 -3.82 11.48 0.73
C ALA A 133 -3.72 12.74 -0.15
N ARG A 134 -4.73 13.63 -0.11
CA ARG A 134 -4.66 14.93 -0.80
C ARG A 134 -3.57 15.82 -0.24
N GLN A 135 -3.41 15.86 1.08
CA GLN A 135 -2.35 16.63 1.73
C GLN A 135 -0.96 16.10 1.39
N ALA A 136 -0.82 14.79 1.21
CA ALA A 136 0.42 14.14 0.76
C ALA A 136 0.75 14.43 -0.72
N LEU A 137 -0.18 14.97 -1.51
CA LEU A 137 -0.03 15.23 -2.94
C LEU A 137 -0.21 16.72 -3.31
N PRO A 138 0.66 17.63 -2.82
CA PRO A 138 0.58 19.04 -3.20
C PRO A 138 0.70 19.21 -4.72
N GLY A 139 -0.21 20.00 -5.30
CA GLY A 139 -0.30 20.18 -6.77
C GLY A 139 -0.95 19.01 -7.53
N LYS A 140 -1.25 17.90 -6.84
CA LYS A 140 -1.88 16.69 -7.40
C LYS A 140 -3.08 16.19 -6.59
N ALA A 141 -3.59 16.97 -5.63
CA ALA A 141 -4.75 16.60 -4.82
C ALA A 141 -6.00 16.18 -5.62
N SER A 142 -6.15 16.63 -6.86
CA SER A 142 -7.25 16.22 -7.75
C SER A 142 -7.14 14.78 -8.26
N SER A 143 -5.99 14.10 -8.11
CA SER A 143 -5.89 12.66 -8.40
C SER A 143 -6.59 11.81 -7.35
N ILE A 144 -6.80 12.33 -6.14
CA ILE A 144 -7.53 11.64 -5.07
C ILE A 144 -9.02 11.94 -5.21
N PHE A 145 -9.78 10.95 -5.67
CA PHE A 145 -11.25 11.02 -5.70
C PHE A 145 -11.82 11.00 -4.28
N SER A 146 -12.95 11.67 -4.07
CA SER A 146 -13.68 11.52 -2.81
C SER A 146 -14.43 10.20 -2.82
N THR A 147 -14.17 9.38 -1.82
CA THR A 147 -14.96 8.21 -1.47
C THR A 147 -16.34 8.67 -1.05
N LEU A 148 -17.38 8.09 -1.65
CA LEU A 148 -18.76 8.39 -1.29
C LEU A 148 -19.17 7.62 -0.04
N THR A 149 -20.25 8.07 0.60
CA THR A 149 -20.89 7.28 1.66
C THR A 149 -21.39 5.93 1.12
N ARG A 150 -21.42 4.91 1.98
CA ARG A 150 -21.89 3.57 1.62
C ARG A 150 -23.29 3.59 0.98
N SER A 151 -24.21 4.37 1.54
CA SER A 151 -25.56 4.52 1.00
C SER A 151 -25.59 5.20 -0.37
N ALA A 152 -24.65 6.11 -0.66
CA ALA A 152 -24.55 6.71 -1.98
C ALA A 152 -24.07 5.72 -3.04
N TYR A 153 -23.15 4.79 -2.70
CA TYR A 153 -22.78 3.70 -3.60
C TYR A 153 -23.92 2.69 -3.82
N ALA A 154 -24.83 2.52 -2.86
CA ALA A 154 -26.01 1.67 -3.02
C ALA A 154 -27.07 2.25 -3.99
N ALA A 155 -27.03 3.56 -4.29
CA ALA A 155 -27.97 4.18 -5.20
C ALA A 155 -27.87 3.63 -6.63
N ALA A 156 -28.98 3.63 -7.36
CA ALA A 156 -29.06 3.09 -8.72
C ALA A 156 -28.55 4.09 -9.76
N THR A 157 -28.68 5.40 -9.48
CA THR A 157 -28.25 6.46 -10.38
C THR A 157 -27.32 7.46 -9.72
N ARG A 158 -26.50 8.15 -10.53
CA ARG A 158 -25.63 9.22 -10.03
C ARG A 158 -26.41 10.36 -9.37
N LEU A 159 -27.61 10.66 -9.86
CA LEU A 159 -28.46 11.72 -9.32
C LEU A 159 -28.95 11.36 -7.90
N GLU A 160 -29.40 10.12 -7.71
CA GLU A 160 -29.77 9.61 -6.39
C GLU A 160 -28.57 9.57 -5.46
N ALA A 161 -27.42 9.07 -5.94
CA ALA A 161 -26.17 9.06 -5.18
C ALA A 161 -25.77 10.47 -4.72
N ASP A 162 -25.89 11.47 -5.61
CA ASP A 162 -25.62 12.87 -5.30
C ASP A 162 -26.56 13.42 -4.22
N SER A 163 -27.86 13.13 -4.33
CA SER A 163 -28.85 13.53 -3.33
C SER A 163 -28.54 12.91 -1.96
N VAL A 164 -28.27 11.61 -1.91
CA VAL A 164 -27.93 10.88 -0.67
C VAL A 164 -26.63 11.41 -0.07
N ASN A 165 -25.57 11.53 -0.87
CA ASN A 165 -24.26 11.92 -0.37
C ASN A 165 -24.25 13.38 0.12
N ARG A 166 -24.92 14.30 -0.59
CA ARG A 166 -25.08 15.68 -0.10
C ARG A 166 -25.87 15.73 1.20
N GLY A 167 -26.93 14.93 1.32
CA GLY A 167 -27.74 14.87 2.55
C GLY A 167 -26.95 14.41 3.77
N LEU A 168 -25.96 13.53 3.58
CA LEU A 168 -25.16 12.96 4.67
C LEU A 168 -23.90 13.76 4.99
N VAL A 169 -23.15 14.19 3.96
CA VAL A 169 -21.80 14.77 4.13
C VAL A 169 -21.63 16.12 3.45
N GLY A 170 -22.68 16.68 2.84
CA GLY A 170 -22.63 17.97 2.15
C GLY A 170 -21.83 17.96 0.84
N GLN A 171 -21.30 16.81 0.40
CA GLN A 171 -20.49 16.69 -0.81
C GLN A 171 -21.27 16.10 -1.98
N GLY A 172 -21.10 16.71 -3.15
CA GLY A 172 -21.66 16.19 -4.39
C GLY A 172 -20.93 14.97 -4.93
N VAL A 173 -21.60 14.24 -5.83
CA VAL A 173 -21.06 13.07 -6.50
C VAL A 173 -20.58 13.42 -7.91
N GLY A 174 -19.26 13.47 -8.06
CA GLY A 174 -18.62 13.66 -9.37
C GLY A 174 -18.80 12.45 -10.29
N ALA A 175 -18.75 12.69 -11.61
CA ALA A 175 -18.92 11.62 -12.61
C ALA A 175 -17.87 10.51 -12.46
N GLN A 176 -16.60 10.88 -12.21
CA GLN A 176 -15.51 9.91 -12.05
C GLN A 176 -15.63 9.06 -10.78
N ALA A 177 -16.00 9.68 -9.66
CA ALA A 177 -16.25 8.96 -8.40
C ALA A 177 -17.40 7.94 -8.55
N PHE A 178 -18.45 8.29 -9.31
CA PHE A 178 -19.55 7.37 -9.60
C PHE A 178 -19.20 6.31 -10.66
N ALA A 179 -18.34 6.62 -11.62
CA ALA A 179 -17.89 5.65 -12.64
C ALA A 179 -17.12 4.46 -12.03
N LEU A 180 -16.48 4.65 -10.88
CA LEU A 180 -15.79 3.60 -10.13
C LEU A 180 -16.72 2.78 -9.22
N ARG A 181 -18.00 3.14 -9.11
CA ARG A 181 -18.98 2.51 -8.20
C ARG A 181 -18.95 1.00 -8.27
N ASP A 182 -19.01 0.43 -9.47
CA ASP A 182 -19.17 -1.02 -9.62
C ASP A 182 -17.95 -1.78 -9.11
N LYS A 183 -16.74 -1.23 -9.32
CA LYS A 183 -15.50 -1.78 -8.77
C LYS A 183 -15.40 -1.63 -7.25
N ILE A 184 -15.83 -0.48 -6.71
CA ILE A 184 -15.85 -0.24 -5.26
C ILE A 184 -16.81 -1.22 -4.58
N VAL A 185 -18.01 -1.39 -5.13
CA VAL A 185 -19.02 -2.32 -4.60
C VAL A 185 -18.56 -3.76 -4.73
N GLU A 186 -17.89 -4.13 -5.83
CA GLU A 186 -17.29 -5.45 -6.02
C GLU A 186 -16.25 -5.76 -4.92
N VAL A 187 -15.31 -4.85 -4.68
CA VAL A 187 -14.26 -5.04 -3.66
C VAL A 187 -14.84 -5.02 -2.25
N ASP A 188 -15.79 -4.12 -1.92
CA ASP A 188 -16.47 -4.11 -0.63
C ASP A 188 -17.20 -5.44 -0.37
N ALA A 189 -17.92 -5.97 -1.36
CA ALA A 189 -18.60 -7.26 -1.26
C ALA A 189 -17.60 -8.42 -1.09
N TRP A 190 -16.50 -8.41 -1.84
CA TRP A 190 -15.46 -9.42 -1.74
C TRP A 190 -14.77 -9.41 -0.37
N LEU A 191 -14.43 -8.24 0.18
CA LEU A 191 -13.81 -8.10 1.49
C LEU A 191 -14.67 -8.68 2.63
N ARG A 192 -16.01 -8.54 2.54
CA ARG A 192 -16.94 -9.12 3.52
C ARG A 192 -16.94 -10.65 3.54
N THR A 193 -16.46 -11.30 2.48
CA THR A 193 -16.23 -12.76 2.47
C THR A 193 -15.06 -13.18 3.36
N ARG A 194 -14.30 -12.21 3.90
CA ARG A 194 -13.13 -12.40 4.75
C ARG A 194 -12.04 -13.23 4.05
N PRO A 195 -11.46 -12.71 2.96
CA PRO A 195 -10.37 -13.40 2.27
C PRO A 195 -9.20 -13.66 3.22
N THR A 196 -8.51 -14.79 3.03
CA THR A 196 -7.40 -15.20 3.91
C THR A 196 -6.08 -14.48 3.63
N VAL A 197 -6.10 -13.45 2.79
CA VAL A 197 -4.97 -12.59 2.46
C VAL A 197 -5.17 -11.23 3.12
N THR A 198 -4.09 -10.54 3.46
CA THR A 198 -4.19 -9.14 3.87
C THR A 198 -4.53 -8.30 2.65
N VAL A 199 -5.60 -7.52 2.72
CA VAL A 199 -5.98 -6.59 1.65
C VAL A 199 -5.81 -5.15 2.12
N LEU A 200 -5.16 -4.34 1.29
CA LEU A 200 -4.85 -2.94 1.58
C LEU A 200 -5.36 -2.05 0.44
N GLU A 201 -5.78 -0.84 0.78
CA GLU A 201 -5.94 0.21 -0.21
C GLU A 201 -4.61 0.95 -0.36
N VAL A 202 -4.21 1.16 -1.60
CA VAL A 202 -3.00 1.92 -1.96
C VAL A 202 -3.32 2.75 -3.19
N HIS A 203 -2.91 4.02 -3.17
CA HIS A 203 -3.09 4.91 -4.30
C HIS A 203 -1.76 5.11 -5.07
N PRO A 204 -1.70 4.83 -6.39
CA PRO A 204 -0.46 4.88 -7.18
C PRO A 204 0.29 6.21 -7.07
N GLU A 205 -0.39 7.35 -7.15
CA GLU A 205 0.28 8.65 -7.04
C GLU A 205 0.89 8.89 -5.65
N VAL A 206 0.32 8.33 -4.58
CA VAL A 206 0.89 8.41 -3.23
C VAL A 206 2.12 7.50 -3.15
N SER A 207 2.06 6.30 -3.72
CA SER A 207 3.22 5.40 -3.83
C SER A 207 4.34 6.04 -4.64
N PHE A 208 4.05 6.65 -5.79
CA PHE A 208 5.04 7.36 -6.59
C PHE A 208 5.65 8.55 -5.84
N ALA A 209 4.82 9.37 -5.18
CA ALA A 209 5.31 10.48 -4.36
C ALA A 209 6.22 9.99 -3.22
N ALA A 210 5.90 8.84 -2.62
CA ALA A 210 6.76 8.21 -1.63
C ALA A 210 8.09 7.76 -2.25
N MET A 211 8.08 7.11 -3.41
CA MET A 211 9.29 6.67 -4.13
C MET A 211 10.23 7.83 -4.47
N THR A 212 9.68 8.94 -4.97
CA THR A 212 10.44 10.06 -5.53
C THR A 212 10.66 11.20 -4.54
N GLY A 213 10.01 11.17 -3.39
CA GLY A 213 10.00 12.25 -2.39
C GLY A 213 9.14 13.46 -2.76
N ALA A 214 8.46 13.44 -3.92
CA ALA A 214 7.58 14.52 -4.38
C ALA A 214 6.56 14.03 -5.42
N PRO A 215 5.35 14.63 -5.50
CA PRO A 215 4.34 14.23 -6.48
C PRO A 215 4.83 14.33 -7.93
N MET A 216 4.49 13.34 -8.75
CA MET A 216 4.83 13.35 -10.17
C MET A 216 3.90 14.29 -10.94
N THR A 217 4.41 15.36 -11.53
CA THR A 217 3.59 16.36 -12.21
C THR A 217 3.22 15.96 -13.64
N ALA A 218 4.12 15.29 -14.36
CA ALA A 218 3.86 14.80 -15.71
C ALA A 218 2.70 13.79 -15.75
N SER A 219 1.81 13.96 -16.73
CA SER A 219 0.65 13.10 -16.92
C SER A 219 1.06 11.68 -17.28
N LYS A 220 0.43 10.67 -16.65
CA LYS A 220 0.67 9.24 -16.95
C LYS A 220 0.34 8.85 -18.41
N LYS A 221 -0.37 9.72 -19.14
CA LYS A 221 -0.74 9.52 -20.55
C LYS A 221 0.32 10.04 -21.53
N THR A 222 1.32 10.81 -21.08
CA THR A 222 2.44 11.27 -21.94
C THR A 222 3.63 10.33 -21.84
N ASP A 223 4.49 10.32 -22.86
CA ASP A 223 5.70 9.50 -22.85
C ASP A 223 6.66 9.91 -21.72
N GLU A 224 6.83 11.22 -21.51
CA GLU A 224 7.59 11.74 -20.37
C GLU A 224 7.06 11.21 -19.03
N GLY A 225 5.74 11.25 -18.82
CA GLY A 225 5.15 10.78 -17.56
C GLY A 225 5.25 9.27 -17.38
N ARG A 226 5.28 8.48 -18.46
CA ARG A 226 5.54 7.04 -18.43
C ARG A 226 6.99 6.75 -18.08
N ASP A 227 7.93 7.45 -18.72
CA ASP A 227 9.37 7.27 -18.49
C ASP A 227 9.76 7.64 -17.07
N GLN A 228 9.19 8.72 -16.53
CA GLN A 228 9.41 9.09 -15.13
C GLN A 228 8.91 8.00 -14.16
N ARG A 229 7.75 7.37 -14.44
CA ARG A 229 7.18 6.31 -13.58
C ARG A 229 8.02 5.04 -13.64
N LEU A 230 8.46 4.66 -14.85
CA LEU A 230 9.39 3.54 -15.05
C LEU A 230 10.73 3.77 -14.33
N ALA A 231 11.27 4.97 -14.40
CA ALA A 231 12.50 5.34 -13.69
C ALA A 231 12.31 5.29 -12.17
N ALA A 232 11.18 5.79 -11.66
CA ALA A 232 10.84 5.72 -10.24
C ALA A 232 10.73 4.27 -9.75
N LEU A 233 10.00 3.41 -10.48
CA LEU A 233 9.90 1.98 -10.19
C LEU A 233 11.27 1.30 -10.18
N ALA A 234 12.09 1.54 -11.21
CA ALA A 234 13.42 0.94 -11.31
C ALA A 234 14.34 1.38 -10.16
N ALA A 235 14.35 2.68 -9.82
CA ALA A 235 15.10 3.21 -8.69
C ALA A 235 14.62 2.63 -7.35
N ALA A 236 13.31 2.37 -7.25
CA ALA A 236 12.69 1.76 -6.09
C ALA A 236 12.82 0.22 -6.05
N GLY A 237 13.57 -0.39 -6.97
CA GLY A 237 13.83 -1.84 -6.98
C GLY A 237 12.79 -2.68 -7.69
N ILE A 238 11.86 -2.08 -8.43
CA ILE A 238 10.87 -2.77 -9.28
C ILE A 238 11.33 -2.70 -10.74
N PRO A 239 11.87 -3.80 -11.30
CA PRO A 239 12.29 -3.81 -12.70
C PRO A 239 11.12 -3.64 -13.66
N ARG A 240 11.41 -3.22 -14.89
CA ARG A 240 10.40 -3.08 -15.94
C ARG A 240 9.61 -4.39 -16.12
N PRO A 241 8.26 -4.36 -16.09
CA PRO A 241 7.43 -5.53 -16.34
C PRO A 241 7.71 -6.20 -17.70
N SER A 242 7.44 -7.51 -17.79
CA SER A 242 7.57 -8.27 -19.05
C SER A 242 6.68 -7.75 -20.17
N VAL A 243 5.49 -7.28 -19.80
CA VAL A 243 4.47 -6.80 -20.72
C VAL A 243 3.90 -5.52 -20.14
N LEU A 244 3.83 -4.46 -20.96
CA LEU A 244 3.26 -3.18 -20.54
C LEU A 244 1.85 -2.96 -21.08
N GLN A 245 1.39 -3.72 -22.06
CA GLN A 245 0.05 -3.58 -22.61
C GLN A 245 -0.44 -4.89 -23.18
N GLY A 246 -1.76 -5.09 -23.17
CA GLY A 246 -2.39 -6.28 -23.70
C GLY A 246 -3.85 -6.03 -24.04
N GLN A 247 -4.59 -7.11 -24.29
CA GLN A 247 -6.03 -6.99 -24.51
C GLN A 247 -6.71 -6.60 -23.21
N GLY A 248 -7.25 -5.37 -23.18
CA GLY A 248 -8.06 -4.85 -22.07
C GLY A 248 -7.28 -4.25 -20.89
N TYR A 249 -5.99 -3.96 -21.04
CA TYR A 249 -5.23 -3.13 -20.10
C TYR A 249 -4.14 -2.31 -20.82
N ALA A 250 -3.94 -1.09 -20.34
CA ALA A 250 -3.00 -0.13 -20.88
C ALA A 250 -1.70 -0.06 -20.07
N VAL A 251 -0.73 0.69 -20.60
CA VAL A 251 0.57 0.92 -19.94
C VAL A 251 0.41 1.57 -18.58
N ASP A 252 -0.50 2.53 -18.44
CA ASP A 252 -0.70 3.19 -17.16
C ASP A 252 -1.28 2.25 -16.10
N ASP A 253 -2.25 1.40 -16.46
CA ASP A 253 -2.81 0.41 -15.52
C ASP A 253 -1.73 -0.54 -14.97
N VAL A 254 -0.78 -0.94 -15.82
CA VAL A 254 0.36 -1.81 -15.41
C VAL A 254 1.33 -1.07 -14.49
N LEU A 255 1.65 0.18 -14.80
CA LEU A 255 2.57 0.98 -13.98
C LEU A 255 1.95 1.31 -12.62
N ASP A 256 0.65 1.60 -12.60
CA ASP A 256 -0.10 1.86 -11.37
C ASP A 256 -0.19 0.58 -10.51
N ALA A 257 -0.51 -0.58 -11.10
CA ALA A 257 -0.45 -1.86 -10.41
C ALA A 257 0.96 -2.17 -9.84
N CYS A 258 2.03 -1.81 -10.54
CA CYS A 258 3.40 -1.97 -10.04
C CYS A 258 3.70 -1.04 -8.85
N ALA A 259 3.21 0.21 -8.89
CA ALA A 259 3.37 1.14 -7.77
C ALA A 259 2.60 0.67 -6.54
N VAL A 260 1.39 0.15 -6.75
CA VAL A 260 0.57 -0.49 -5.73
C VAL A 260 1.28 -1.71 -5.12
N ALA A 261 1.91 -2.53 -5.96
CA ALA A 261 2.66 -3.71 -5.51
C ALA A 261 3.90 -3.35 -4.68
N TRP A 262 4.56 -2.23 -5.00
CA TRP A 262 5.68 -1.72 -4.23
C TRP A 262 5.27 -1.36 -2.79
N SER A 263 4.15 -0.68 -2.60
CA SER A 263 3.62 -0.40 -1.26
C SER A 263 3.16 -1.67 -0.54
N ALA A 264 2.62 -2.66 -1.27
CA ALA A 264 2.30 -3.97 -0.70
C ALA A 264 3.55 -4.68 -0.15
N ALA A 265 4.67 -4.65 -0.89
CA ALA A 265 5.94 -5.21 -0.45
C ALA A 265 6.49 -4.48 0.78
N ARG A 266 6.39 -3.14 0.81
CA ARG A 266 6.73 -2.35 2.00
C ARG A 266 5.87 -2.69 3.20
N HIS A 267 4.58 -2.92 3.01
CA HIS A 267 3.70 -3.35 4.10
C HIS A 267 4.12 -4.73 4.64
N ALA A 268 4.41 -5.69 3.76
CA ALA A 268 4.89 -7.02 4.15
C ALA A 268 6.19 -6.95 4.99
N SER A 269 7.02 -5.95 4.74
CA SER A 269 8.27 -5.69 5.47
C SER A 269 8.13 -4.68 6.63
N GLY A 270 6.92 -4.23 6.98
CA GLY A 270 6.68 -3.29 8.09
C GLY A 270 7.10 -1.83 7.82
N LEU A 271 7.41 -1.49 6.57
CA LEU A 271 7.90 -0.19 6.13
C LEU A 271 6.79 0.75 5.66
N ALA A 272 5.64 0.22 5.24
CA ALA A 272 4.52 1.05 4.81
C ALA A 272 3.88 1.78 6.02
N ARG A 273 3.27 2.92 5.75
CA ARG A 273 2.52 3.71 6.74
C ARG A 273 1.09 3.96 6.26
N PRO A 274 0.09 3.83 7.13
CA PRO A 274 -1.29 4.11 6.77
C PRO A 274 -1.60 5.62 6.90
N LEU A 275 -2.51 6.09 6.05
CA LEU A 275 -3.15 7.40 6.15
C LEU A 275 -4.66 7.18 6.29
N PRO A 276 -5.27 7.43 7.47
CA PRO A 276 -4.66 7.83 8.74
C PRO A 276 -3.94 6.69 9.49
N ASP A 277 -3.13 7.06 10.49
CA ASP A 277 -2.56 6.16 11.50
C ASP A 277 -3.06 6.60 12.90
N PRO A 278 -3.91 5.80 13.58
CA PRO A 278 -4.46 4.52 13.14
C PRO A 278 -5.52 4.67 12.04
N PRO A 279 -5.78 3.61 11.23
CA PRO A 279 -6.88 3.58 10.27
C PRO A 279 -8.24 3.86 10.91
N GLU A 280 -9.14 4.53 10.17
CA GLU A 280 -10.53 4.68 10.59
C GLU A 280 -11.29 3.35 10.51
N VAL A 281 -12.34 3.20 11.29
CA VAL A 281 -13.25 2.05 11.19
C VAL A 281 -14.68 2.56 11.26
N PHE A 282 -15.50 2.15 10.31
CA PHE A 282 -16.91 2.53 10.20
C PHE A 282 -17.82 1.35 10.58
N SER A 283 -19.13 1.45 10.28
CA SER A 283 -20.10 0.40 10.61
C SER A 283 -19.82 -0.98 9.97
N ASP A 284 -19.00 -1.04 8.93
CA ASP A 284 -18.60 -2.29 8.27
C ASP A 284 -17.50 -3.06 9.00
N GLY A 285 -16.83 -2.44 9.97
CA GLY A 285 -15.69 -3.02 10.68
C GLY A 285 -14.43 -3.19 9.81
N ILE A 286 -14.39 -2.60 8.61
CA ILE A 286 -13.25 -2.69 7.70
C ILE A 286 -12.32 -1.49 7.95
N PRO A 287 -11.03 -1.69 8.26
CA PRO A 287 -10.09 -0.59 8.43
C PRO A 287 -9.92 0.22 7.15
N ALA A 288 -10.11 1.53 7.26
CA ALA A 288 -10.07 2.49 6.18
C ALA A 288 -8.79 3.34 6.26
N ALA A 289 -7.81 3.03 5.41
CA ALA A 289 -6.60 3.82 5.24
C ALA A 289 -5.97 3.59 3.86
N ILE A 290 -5.28 4.61 3.35
CA ILE A 290 -4.40 4.51 2.18
C ILE A 290 -2.98 4.23 2.66
N TRP A 291 -2.35 3.17 2.16
CA TRP A 291 -1.00 2.76 2.54
C TRP A 291 0.06 3.24 1.52
N ALA A 292 1.25 3.62 2.00
CA ALA A 292 2.42 3.92 1.17
C ALA A 292 3.76 3.56 1.85
#